data_AF-A0A7W1PZ23-F1
#
_entry.id   AF-A0A7W1PZ23-F1
#
_cell.length_a   1.000
_cell.length_b   1.000
_cell.length_c   1.000
_cell.angle_alpha   90.00
_cell.angle_beta   90.00
_cell.angle_gamma   90.00
#
_symmetry.space_group_name_H-M   'P 1'
#
loop_
_entity.id
_entity.type
_entity.pdbx_description
1 polymer ?
#
loop_
_entity_poly.entity_id
_entity_poly.type
_entity_poly.pdbx_seq_one_letter_code
_entity_poly.pdbx_strand_id
1 'polypeptide(L)'
;MTLAELNALPTPACEQALRTVCTAPRWAAAVAASRPYATVDALQDAATAALTDADLEPAFAGHPRIGDRSASGTSGHEQAAVVNAGAAARAALAAGNAAYEARFGHVYLV
;
A
#
# COMPACT_ATOMS: atom_id res chain seq x y z
N MET A 1 16.49 3.60 0.82
CA MET A 1 17.00 2.44 0.08
C MET A 1 17.23 2.87 -1.36
N THR A 2 18.41 2.62 -1.90
CA THR A 2 18.76 2.84 -3.32
C THR A 2 18.41 1.60 -4.16
N LEU A 3 18.42 1.75 -5.49
CA LEU A 3 18.19 0.61 -6.40
C LEU A 3 19.25 -0.49 -6.22
N ALA A 4 20.52 -0.10 -6.07
CA ALA A 4 21.61 -1.03 -5.85
C ALA A 4 21.44 -1.83 -4.54
N GLU A 5 21.02 -1.15 -3.47
CA GLU A 5 20.71 -1.80 -2.19
C GLU A 5 19.55 -2.80 -2.35
N LEU A 6 18.45 -2.39 -3.01
CA LEU A 6 17.31 -3.28 -3.26
C LEU A 6 17.71 -4.50 -4.09
N ASN A 7 18.53 -4.35 -5.13
CA ASN A 7 19.03 -5.45 -5.95
C ASN A 7 19.92 -6.42 -5.15
N ALA A 8 20.63 -5.92 -4.13
CA ALA A 8 21.54 -6.73 -3.31
C ALA A 8 20.88 -7.40 -2.10
N LEU A 9 19.64 -7.03 -1.74
CA LEU A 9 18.96 -7.61 -0.58
C LEU A 9 18.71 -9.12 -0.74
N PRO A 10 18.87 -9.92 0.34
CA PRO A 10 18.32 -11.27 0.38
C PRO A 10 16.83 -11.26 0.03
N THR A 11 16.36 -12.26 -0.74
CA THR A 11 14.96 -12.32 -1.21
C THR A 11 13.93 -12.09 -0.10
N PRO A 12 14.02 -12.75 1.08
CA PRO A 12 13.04 -12.52 2.15
C PRO A 12 13.01 -11.07 2.66
N ALA A 13 14.17 -10.42 2.72
CA ALA A 13 14.28 -9.03 3.15
C ALA A 13 13.75 -8.06 2.07
N CYS A 14 14.00 -8.35 0.79
CA CYS A 14 13.46 -7.58 -0.32
C CYS A 14 11.92 -7.67 -0.36
N GLU A 15 11.35 -8.86 -0.22
CA GLU A 15 9.91 -9.04 -0.17
C GLU A 15 9.29 -8.29 1.02
N GLN A 16 9.94 -8.33 2.20
CA GLN A 16 9.48 -7.57 3.36
C GLN A 16 9.50 -6.06 3.12
N ALA A 17 10.55 -5.54 2.48
CA ALA A 17 10.64 -4.14 2.11
C ALA A 17 9.55 -3.76 1.07
N LEU A 18 9.27 -4.62 0.10
CA LEU A 18 8.20 -4.39 -0.88
C LEU A 18 6.81 -4.42 -0.24
N ARG A 19 6.59 -5.27 0.77
CA ARG A 19 5.31 -5.33 1.51
C ARG A 19 4.97 -4.06 2.29
N THR A 20 5.91 -3.13 2.48
CA THR A 20 5.61 -1.81 3.06
C THR A 20 5.04 -0.83 2.02
N VAL A 21 5.17 -1.15 0.72
CA VAL A 21 4.64 -0.38 -0.41
C VAL A 21 3.27 -0.92 -0.82
N CYS A 22 3.17 -2.24 -1.00
CA CYS A 22 1.91 -2.92 -1.31
C CYS A 22 1.86 -4.23 -0.53
N THR A 23 0.83 -4.41 0.28
CA THR A 23 0.74 -5.54 1.23
C THR A 23 0.48 -6.89 0.55
N ALA A 24 0.22 -6.91 -0.76
CA ALA A 24 -0.01 -8.13 -1.53
C ALA A 24 1.26 -9.02 -1.59
N PRO A 25 1.25 -10.21 -0.96
CA PRO A 25 2.44 -11.05 -0.87
C PRO A 25 2.91 -11.59 -2.22
N ARG A 26 1.97 -11.92 -3.11
CA ARG A 26 2.24 -12.44 -4.45
C ARG A 26 2.96 -11.39 -5.32
N TRP A 27 2.46 -10.15 -5.29
CA TRP A 27 3.11 -9.02 -5.96
C TRP A 27 4.54 -8.81 -5.44
N ALA A 28 4.74 -8.77 -4.12
CA ALA A 28 6.06 -8.57 -3.53
C ALA A 28 7.06 -9.67 -3.94
N ALA A 29 6.62 -10.93 -3.96
CA ALA A 29 7.43 -12.06 -4.41
C ALA A 29 7.78 -11.95 -5.91
N ALA A 30 6.82 -11.58 -6.76
CA ALA A 30 7.04 -11.42 -8.20
C ALA A 30 8.07 -10.32 -8.49
N VAL A 31 7.91 -9.15 -7.85
CA VAL A 31 8.84 -8.02 -8.02
C VAL A 31 10.23 -8.35 -7.45
N ALA A 32 10.31 -9.08 -6.33
CA ALA A 32 11.59 -9.51 -5.76
C ALA A 32 12.32 -10.53 -6.66
N ALA A 33 11.58 -11.39 -7.35
CA ALA A 33 12.13 -12.43 -8.24
C ALA A 33 12.63 -11.89 -9.58
N SER A 34 12.13 -10.73 -10.03
CA SER A 34 12.56 -10.09 -11.30
C SER A 34 13.80 -9.21 -11.18
N ARG A 35 14.41 -9.14 -9.99
CA ARG A 35 15.72 -8.49 -9.79
C ARG A 35 16.84 -9.28 -10.49
N PRO A 36 17.95 -8.62 -10.89
CA PRO A 36 18.23 -7.20 -10.70
C PRO A 36 17.60 -6.31 -11.77
N TYR A 37 17.20 -5.10 -11.36
CA TYR A 37 16.73 -4.07 -12.30
C TYR A 37 17.87 -3.12 -12.67
N ALA A 38 17.95 -2.74 -13.94
CA ALA A 38 18.97 -1.82 -14.44
C ALA A 38 18.71 -0.36 -14.06
N THR A 39 17.45 0.04 -13.96
CA THR A 39 17.01 1.42 -13.64
C THR A 39 15.81 1.40 -12.70
N VAL A 40 15.52 2.55 -12.09
CA VAL A 40 14.31 2.73 -11.27
C VAL A 40 13.06 2.59 -12.15
N ASP A 41 13.09 3.11 -13.37
CA ASP A 41 11.99 2.99 -14.33
C ASP A 41 11.68 1.51 -14.64
N ALA A 42 12.71 0.69 -14.88
CA ALA A 42 12.52 -0.74 -15.13
C ALA A 42 11.92 -1.48 -13.91
N LEU A 43 12.27 -1.07 -12.69
CA LEU A 43 11.64 -1.57 -11.47
C LEU A 43 10.17 -1.15 -11.39
N GLN A 44 9.85 0.11 -11.71
CA GLN A 44 8.48 0.63 -11.67
C GLN A 44 7.58 -0.03 -12.73
N ASP A 45 8.10 -0.25 -13.94
CA ASP A 45 7.39 -0.95 -15.01
C ASP A 45 7.09 -2.40 -14.62
N ALA A 46 8.09 -3.12 -14.10
CA ALA A 46 7.93 -4.49 -13.63
C ALA A 46 6.95 -4.58 -12.44
N ALA A 47 7.04 -3.64 -11.49
CA ALA A 47 6.13 -3.53 -10.36
C ALA A 47 4.68 -3.29 -10.81
N THR A 48 4.48 -2.43 -11.81
CA THR A 48 3.16 -2.17 -12.38
C THR A 48 2.61 -3.41 -13.08
N ALA A 49 3.42 -4.06 -13.92
CA ALA A 49 3.02 -5.26 -14.65
C ALA A 49 2.76 -6.48 -13.75
N ALA A 50 3.40 -6.55 -12.58
CA ALA A 50 3.24 -7.65 -11.63
C ALA A 50 1.92 -7.61 -10.86
N LEU A 51 1.29 -6.44 -10.73
CA LEU A 51 0.05 -6.26 -9.99
C LEU A 51 -1.13 -6.81 -10.79
N THR A 52 -1.92 -7.68 -10.17
CA THR A 52 -3.13 -8.25 -10.80
C THR A 52 -4.31 -8.18 -9.85
N ASP A 53 -5.51 -8.48 -10.36
CA ASP A 53 -6.75 -8.47 -9.57
C ASP A 53 -6.68 -9.37 -8.32
N ALA A 54 -5.90 -10.47 -8.38
CA ALA A 54 -5.69 -11.37 -7.24
C ALA A 54 -4.94 -10.71 -6.06
N ASP A 55 -4.29 -9.56 -6.29
CA ASP A 55 -3.60 -8.80 -5.25
C ASP A 55 -4.47 -7.75 -4.60
N LEU A 56 -5.61 -7.38 -5.20
CA LEU A 56 -6.39 -6.24 -4.75
C LEU A 56 -6.93 -6.44 -3.33
N GLU A 57 -7.50 -7.62 -3.04
CA GLU A 57 -8.00 -7.93 -1.71
C GLU A 57 -6.91 -7.87 -0.62
N PRO A 58 -5.77 -8.58 -0.74
CA PRO A 58 -4.70 -8.49 0.25
C PRO A 58 -4.01 -7.12 0.27
N ALA A 59 -3.99 -6.38 -0.84
CA ALA A 59 -3.55 -4.99 -0.87
C ALA A 59 -4.48 -4.13 -0.01
N PHE A 60 -5.78 -4.12 -0.30
CA PHE A 60 -6.78 -3.31 0.40
C PHE A 60 -6.85 -3.66 1.89
N ALA A 61 -6.81 -4.93 2.26
CA ALA A 61 -6.86 -5.37 3.66
C ALA A 61 -5.70 -4.84 4.52
N GLY A 62 -4.59 -4.45 3.89
CA GLY A 62 -3.42 -3.90 4.57
C GLY A 62 -3.49 -2.40 4.87
N HIS A 63 -4.46 -1.66 4.30
CA HIS A 63 -4.54 -0.22 4.45
C HIS A 63 -5.49 0.23 5.58
N PRO A 64 -5.07 1.19 6.43
CA PRO A 64 -5.98 1.79 7.40
C PRO A 64 -7.04 2.66 6.70
N ARG A 65 -8.24 2.70 7.27
CA ARG A 65 -9.33 3.58 6.79
C ARG A 65 -8.90 5.05 6.85
N ILE A 66 -9.37 5.85 5.90
CA ILE A 66 -9.11 7.29 5.89
C ILE A 66 -9.74 7.96 7.12
N GLY A 67 -8.91 8.64 7.92
CA GLY A 67 -9.31 9.32 9.15
C GLY A 67 -9.22 8.45 10.42
N ASP A 68 -8.76 7.21 10.29
CA ASP A 68 -8.44 6.36 11.44
C ASP A 68 -7.16 6.84 12.13
N ARG A 69 -7.18 6.85 13.47
CA ARG A 69 -6.02 7.22 14.30
C ARG A 69 -4.99 6.10 14.37
N SER A 70 -5.35 4.88 13.94
CA SER A 70 -4.42 3.76 13.82
C SER A 70 -3.40 3.93 12.68
N ALA A 71 -3.63 4.87 11.76
CA ALA A 71 -2.69 5.20 10.69
C ALA A 71 -1.35 5.69 11.28
N SER A 72 -0.27 5.00 10.91
CA SER A 72 1.10 5.28 11.36
C SER A 72 2.07 5.11 10.20
N GLY A 73 3.34 5.52 10.37
CA GLY A 73 4.32 5.50 9.27
C GLY A 73 3.87 6.35 8.07
N THR A 74 3.96 5.81 6.85
CA THR A 74 3.59 6.49 5.61
C THR A 74 2.12 6.93 5.61
N SER A 75 1.19 6.04 5.98
CA SER A 75 -0.24 6.37 6.02
C SER A 75 -0.58 7.45 7.06
N GLY A 76 0.15 7.49 8.18
CA GLY A 76 0.02 8.58 9.16
C GLY A 76 0.44 9.93 8.59
N HIS A 77 1.49 9.96 7.76
CA HIS A 77 1.96 11.18 7.09
C HIS A 77 0.96 11.64 6.02
N GLU A 78 0.48 10.72 5.17
CA GLU A 78 -0.50 10.99 4.11
C GLU A 78 -1.82 11.54 4.66
N GLN A 79 -2.24 11.06 5.84
CA GLN A 79 -3.52 11.44 6.46
C GLN A 79 -3.41 12.55 7.51
N ALA A 80 -2.23 13.18 7.67
CA ALA A 80 -2.00 14.15 8.75
C ALA A 80 -3.01 15.32 8.76
N ALA A 81 -3.43 15.79 7.59
CA ALA A 81 -4.45 16.85 7.48
C ALA A 81 -5.86 16.35 7.87
N VAL A 82 -6.17 15.09 7.59
CA VAL A 82 -7.46 14.46 7.90
C VAL A 82 -7.61 14.21 9.40
N VAL A 83 -6.53 13.81 10.08
CA VAL A 83 -6.53 13.57 11.53
C VAL A 83 -6.86 14.84 12.32
N ASN A 84 -6.48 16.01 11.80
CA ASN A 84 -6.74 17.32 12.41
C ASN A 84 -8.08 17.94 11.97
N ALA A 85 -8.87 17.26 11.13
CA ALA A 85 -10.16 17.75 10.70
C ALA A 85 -11.16 17.82 11.88
N GLY A 86 -12.08 18.79 11.80
CA GLY A 86 -13.13 18.97 12.80
C GLY A 86 -14.03 17.73 12.96
N ALA A 87 -14.68 17.61 14.12
CA ALA A 87 -15.47 16.43 14.48
C ALA A 87 -16.54 16.05 13.43
N ALA A 88 -17.19 17.04 12.81
CA ALA A 88 -18.17 16.82 11.75
C ALA A 88 -17.57 16.15 10.51
N ALA A 89 -16.39 16.59 10.06
CA ALA A 89 -15.70 16.00 8.93
C ALA A 89 -15.26 14.56 9.22
N ARG A 90 -14.79 14.28 10.45
CA ARG A 90 -14.40 12.93 10.88
C ARG A 90 -15.60 11.98 10.93
N ALA A 91 -16.75 12.45 11.41
CA ALA A 91 -17.99 11.66 11.41
C ALA A 91 -18.46 11.35 9.98
N ALA A 92 -18.39 12.32 9.08
CA ALA A 92 -18.72 12.12 7.67
C ALA A 92 -17.80 11.10 6.99
N LEU A 93 -16.49 11.14 7.26
CA LEU A 93 -15.53 10.16 6.76
C LEU A 93 -15.79 8.75 7.30
N ALA A 94 -16.11 8.62 8.59
CA ALA A 94 -16.45 7.32 9.17
C ALA A 94 -17.71 6.72 8.52
N ALA A 95 -18.75 7.53 8.33
CA ALA A 95 -19.97 7.11 7.65
C ALA A 95 -19.73 6.75 6.17
N GLY A 96 -18.91 7.54 5.47
CA GLY A 96 -18.52 7.29 4.08
C GLY A 96 -17.75 5.98 3.91
N ASN A 97 -16.75 5.72 4.75
CA ASN A 97 -16.00 4.45 4.74
C ASN A 97 -16.94 3.26 4.97
N ALA A 98 -17.84 3.34 5.95
CA ALA A 98 -18.79 2.25 6.24
C ALA A 98 -19.74 1.98 5.07
N ALA A 99 -20.26 3.04 4.43
CA ALA A 99 -21.14 2.91 3.26
C ALA A 99 -20.39 2.34 2.04
N TYR A 100 -19.12 2.72 1.85
CA TYR A 100 -18.27 2.18 0.79
C TYR A 100 -18.00 0.69 0.99
N GLU A 101 -17.56 0.29 2.18
CA GLU A 101 -17.28 -1.11 2.51
C GLU A 101 -18.53 -1.99 2.38
N ALA A 102 -19.69 -1.50 2.83
CA ALA A 102 -20.95 -2.22 2.67
C ALA A 102 -21.33 -2.45 1.20
N ARG A 103 -20.89 -1.56 0.30
CA ARG A 103 -21.19 -1.64 -1.14
C ARG A 103 -20.16 -2.45 -1.93
N PHE A 104 -18.88 -2.33 -1.60
CA PHE A 104 -17.78 -2.84 -2.42
C PHE A 104 -16.97 -3.97 -1.75
N GLY A 105 -17.16 -4.21 -0.45
CA GLY A 105 -16.52 -5.32 0.28
C GLY A 105 -15.05 -5.09 0.66
N HIS A 106 -14.51 -3.89 0.42
CA HIS A 106 -13.14 -3.52 0.77
C HIS A 106 -13.04 -2.04 1.17
N VAL A 107 -11.94 -1.65 1.80
CA VAL A 107 -11.71 -0.26 2.23
C VAL A 107 -11.69 0.70 1.04
N TYR A 108 -12.04 1.96 1.32
CA TYR A 108 -11.84 3.06 0.37
C TYR A 108 -10.37 3.50 0.40
N LEU A 109 -9.72 3.53 -0.76
CA LEU A 109 -8.32 3.91 -0.95
C LEU A 109 -8.24 5.01 -2.02
N VAL A 110 -7.46 6.06 -1.77
CA VAL A 110 -7.27 7.24 -2.65
C VAL A 110 -5.86 7.81 -2.49
#